data_AF-H5XI09-F1
#
_entry.id   AF-H5XI09-F1
#
_cell.length_a   1.000
_cell.length_b   1.000
_cell.length_c   1.000
_cell.angle_alpha   90.00
_cell.angle_beta   90.00
_cell.angle_gamma   90.00
#
_symmetry.space_group_name_H-M   'P 1'
#
loop_
_entity.id
_entity.type
_entity.pdbx_description
1 polymer ?
#
loop_
_entity_poly.entity_id
_entity_poly.type
_entity_poly.pdbx_seq_one_letter_code
_entity_poly.pdbx_strand_id
1 'polypeptide(L)' 'MADEDTSPLLRVVRGRPDDAELAALTAVVAGLASAGGGAVEPPLPRTRWADPASRLRLPARPGPTAWRASAYPA' A
#
# COMPACT_ATOMS: atom_id res chain seq x y z
N MET A 1 -23.24 -21.12 20.18
CA MET A 1 -22.49 -21.63 19.03
C MET A 1 -22.34 -20.43 18.12
N ALA A 2 -21.17 -19.79 18.16
CA ALA A 2 -20.94 -18.48 17.55
C ALA A 2 -20.80 -18.65 16.03
N ASP A 3 -21.75 -18.08 15.29
CA ASP A 3 -21.66 -17.91 13.83
C ASP A 3 -22.17 -16.50 13.44
N GLU A 4 -21.89 -15.51 14.29
CA GLU A 4 -22.51 -14.17 14.23
C GLU A 4 -21.59 -13.06 13.69
N ASP A 5 -20.37 -13.36 13.22
CA ASP A 5 -19.47 -12.34 12.65
C ASP A 5 -18.67 -12.83 11.42
N THR A 6 -19.23 -13.70 10.59
CA THR A 6 -18.56 -14.09 9.33
C THR A 6 -18.96 -13.13 8.20
N SER A 7 -18.42 -11.91 8.24
CA SER A 7 -18.48 -11.04 7.07
C SER A 7 -17.72 -11.69 5.90
N PRO A 8 -18.30 -11.72 4.69
CA PRO A 8 -17.67 -12.39 3.55
C PRO A 8 -16.36 -11.68 3.16
N LEU A 9 -15.31 -12.46 2.93
CA LEU A 9 -14.00 -11.95 2.51
C LEU A 9 -14.05 -11.19 1.18
N LEU A 10 -14.94 -11.62 0.27
CA LEU A 10 -15.17 -10.97 -1.02
C LEU A 10 -16.68 -10.91 -1.30
N ARG A 11 -17.15 -9.76 -1.80
CA ARG A 11 -18.55 -9.55 -2.19
C ARG A 11 -18.64 -8.92 -3.57
N VAL A 12 -19.40 -9.54 -4.47
CA VAL A 12 -19.74 -8.95 -5.77
C VAL A 12 -20.81 -7.88 -5.57
N VAL A 13 -20.46 -6.62 -5.77
CA VAL A 13 -21.40 -5.49 -5.64
C VAL A 13 -22.15 -5.22 -6.94
N ARG A 14 -21.54 -5.55 -8.10
CA ARG A 14 -22.11 -5.34 -9.44
C ARG A 14 -21.56 -6.39 -10.41
N GLY A 15 -22.38 -6.75 -11.41
CA GLY A 15 -22.03 -7.72 -12.44
C GLY A 15 -22.52 -9.13 -12.10
N ARG A 16 -22.43 -10.04 -13.08
CA ARG A 16 -22.75 -11.45 -12.91
C ARG A 16 -21.57 -12.26 -13.48
N PRO A 17 -20.46 -12.38 -12.71
CA PRO A 17 -19.32 -13.14 -13.17
C PRO A 17 -19.71 -14.60 -13.38
N ASP A 18 -19.04 -15.26 -14.33
CA ASP A 18 -19.12 -16.71 -14.43
C ASP A 18 -18.22 -17.39 -13.37
N ASP A 19 -18.33 -18.71 -13.28
CA ASP A 19 -17.60 -19.50 -12.28
C ASP A 19 -16.08 -19.40 -12.48
N ALA A 20 -15.62 -19.26 -13.73
CA ALA A 20 -14.20 -19.17 -14.05
C ALA A 20 -13.61 -17.82 -13.62
N GLU A 21 -14.34 -16.72 -13.88
CA GLU A 21 -13.97 -15.37 -13.46
C GLU A 21 -13.94 -15.24 -11.93
N LEU A 22 -14.93 -15.82 -11.24
CA LEU A 22 -14.98 -15.81 -9.77
C LEU A 22 -13.84 -16.63 -9.16
N ALA A 23 -13.53 -17.80 -9.75
CA ALA A 23 -12.41 -18.63 -9.32
C ALA A 23 -11.06 -17.93 -9.53
N ALA A 24 -10.86 -17.27 -10.69
CA ALA A 24 -9.65 -16.53 -11.00
C ALA A 24 -9.40 -15.40 -9.99
N LEU A 25 -10.43 -14.60 -9.68
CA LEU A 25 -10.32 -13.53 -8.68
C LEU A 25 -9.95 -14.09 -7.31
N THR A 26 -10.62 -15.17 -6.89
CA THR A 26 -10.38 -15.81 -5.58
C THR A 26 -8.95 -16.34 -5.48
N ALA A 27 -8.44 -17.00 -6.54
CA ALA A 27 -7.08 -17.51 -6.59
C ALA A 27 -6.03 -16.41 -6.47
N VAL A 28 -6.24 -15.27 -7.14
CA VAL A 28 -5.35 -14.10 -7.03
C VAL A 28 -5.31 -13.56 -5.60
N VAL A 29 -6.48 -13.37 -4.97
CA VAL A 29 -6.57 -12.87 -3.59
C VAL A 29 -5.91 -13.82 -2.60
N ALA A 30 -6.15 -15.13 -2.72
CA ALA A 30 -5.52 -16.15 -1.88
C ALA A 30 -4.00 -16.20 -2.08
N GLY A 31 -3.52 -16.05 -3.31
CA GLY A 31 -2.10 -15.98 -3.63
C GLY A 31 -1.40 -14.76 -3.01
N LEU A 32 -2.01 -13.58 -3.12
CA LEU A 32 -1.49 -12.36 -2.49
C LEU A 32 -1.48 -12.44 -0.97
N ALA A 33 -2.54 -12.98 -0.36
CA ALA A 33 -2.59 -13.19 1.09
C ALA A 33 -1.48 -14.14 1.58
N SER A 34 -1.19 -15.18 0.79
CA SER A 34 -0.14 -16.15 1.11
C SER A 34 1.28 -15.58 0.91
N ALA A 35 1.45 -14.65 -0.03
CA ALA A 35 2.74 -14.01 -0.32
C ALA A 35 3.19 -13.00 0.76
N GLY A 36 2.27 -12.50 1.59
CA GLY A 36 2.56 -11.50 2.63
C GLY A 36 3.30 -12.02 3.88
N GLY A 37 3.65 -13.31 3.94
CA GLY A 37 4.08 -13.97 5.18
C GLY A 37 5.58 -14.02 5.49
N GLY A 38 6.48 -13.40 4.70
CA GLY A 38 7.88 -13.86 4.73
C GLY A 38 9.03 -12.87 4.52
N ALA A 39 8.80 -11.57 4.40
CA ALA A 39 9.91 -10.62 4.27
C ALA A 39 9.74 -9.47 5.25
N VAL A 40 10.71 -9.32 6.16
CA VAL A 40 10.97 -8.03 6.78
C VAL A 40 11.49 -7.15 5.64
N GLU A 41 10.56 -6.44 5.00
CA GLU A 41 10.92 -5.47 3.98
C GLU A 41 11.90 -4.47 4.60
N PRO A 42 13.08 -4.23 4.00
CA PRO A 42 13.96 -3.18 4.48
C PRO A 42 13.15 -1.88 4.57
N PRO A 43 13.36 -1.05 5.60
CA PRO A 43 12.60 0.19 5.74
C PRO A 43 12.70 0.97 4.44
N LEU A 44 11.55 1.22 3.81
CA LEU A 44 11.51 1.92 2.54
C LEU A 44 12.32 3.21 2.65
N PRO A 45 13.13 3.56 1.65
CA PRO A 45 13.81 4.85 1.61
C PRO A 45 12.78 5.94 1.87
N ARG A 46 13.03 6.79 2.87
CA ARG A 46 12.10 7.88 3.18
C ARG A 46 11.93 8.73 1.93
N THR A 47 10.69 8.82 1.46
CA THR A 47 10.36 9.72 0.36
C THR A 47 10.69 11.15 0.80
N ARG A 48 11.03 12.02 -0.14
CA ARG A 48 11.26 13.45 0.14
C ARG A 48 10.04 14.11 0.82
N TRP A 49 8.83 13.62 0.52
CA TRP A 49 7.58 14.01 1.18
C TRP A 49 7.56 13.69 2.69
N ALA A 50 8.26 12.65 3.12
CA ALA A 50 8.29 12.18 4.51
C ALA A 50 9.51 12.70 5.30
N ASP A 51 10.28 13.64 4.76
CA ASP A 51 11.45 14.21 5.43
C ASP A 51 11.02 14.98 6.71
N PRO A 52 11.52 14.63 7.91
CA PRO A 52 11.22 15.37 9.13
C PRO A 52 11.60 16.86 9.06
N ALA A 53 12.57 17.23 8.21
CA ALA A 53 12.98 18.61 8.04
C ALA A 53 11.83 19.51 7.54
N SER A 54 10.88 18.98 6.75
CA SER A 54 9.69 19.73 6.32
C SER A 54 8.72 19.97 7.48
N ARG A 55 8.49 18.96 8.33
CA ARG A 55 7.67 19.14 9.54
C ARG A 55 8.22 20.19 10.49
N LEU A 56 9.55 20.35 10.51
CA LEU A 56 10.26 21.33 11.32
C LEU A 56 10.47 22.68 10.62
N ARG A 57 9.99 22.82 9.37
CA ARG A 57 10.17 24.02 8.52
C ARG A 57 11.63 24.48 8.44
N LEU A 58 12.56 23.52 8.39
CA LEU A 58 13.98 23.83 8.28
C LEU A 58 14.29 24.38 6.88
N PRO A 59 15.23 25.33 6.76
CA PRO A 59 15.63 25.85 5.47
C PRO A 59 16.27 24.75 4.61
N ALA A 60 16.02 24.79 3.30
CA ALA A 60 16.64 23.88 2.35
C ALA A 60 18.17 24.03 2.38
N ARG A 61 18.87 22.89 2.45
CA ARG A 61 20.35 22.86 2.45
C ARG A 61 20.88 22.66 1.03
N PRO A 62 21.94 23.39 0.62
CA PRO A 62 22.60 23.17 -0.67
C PRO A 62 23.13 21.73 -0.79
N GLY A 63 23.01 21.14 -1.99
CA GLY A 63 23.54 19.81 -2.25
C GLY A 63 23.16 19.29 -3.65
N PRO A 64 23.75 18.15 -4.09
CA PRO A 64 23.60 17.64 -5.46
C PRO A 64 22.16 17.39 -5.92
N THR A 65 21.24 17.23 -4.98
CA THR A 65 19.82 16.96 -5.23
C THR A 65 18.90 18.05 -4.68
N ALA A 66 19.44 19.16 -4.17
CA ALA A 66 18.68 20.22 -3.51
C ALA A 66 17.69 20.93 -4.47
N TRP A 67 18.07 21.13 -5.73
CA TRP A 67 17.15 21.70 -6.74
C TRP A 67 15.94 20.79 -7.04
N ARG A 68 16.13 19.47 -7.05
CA ARG A 68 14.98 18.55 -7.19
C ARG A 68 14.11 18.52 -5.94
N ALA A 69 14.70 18.82 -4.77
CA ALA A 69 14.01 18.85 -3.49
C ALA A 69 13.11 20.08 -3.32
N SER A 70 13.43 21.20 -3.99
CA SER A 70 12.64 22.44 -3.88
C SER A 70 11.24 22.34 -4.49
N ALA A 71 10.94 21.27 -5.24
CA ALA A 71 9.61 20.99 -5.76
C ALA A 71 8.68 20.33 -4.72
N TYR A 72 9.20 19.93 -3.56
CA TYR A 72 8.42 19.32 -2.48
C TYR A 72 7.98 20.40 -1.47
N PRO A 73 6.82 20.25 -0.83
CA PRO A 73 6.36 21.19 0.19
C PRO A 73 7.35 21.27 1.36
N ALA A 74 7.52 22.49 1.87
CA ALA A 74 8.32 22.78 3.06
C ALA A 74 7.59 22.44 4.36
#